data_AF-A0A6H9YZ78-F1
#
_entry.id   AF-A0A6H9YZ78-F1
#
_cell.length_a   1.000
_cell.length_b   1.000
_cell.length_c   1.000
_cell.angle_alpha   90.00
_cell.angle_beta   90.00
_cell.angle_gamma   90.00
#
_symmetry.space_group_name_H-M   'P 1'
#
loop_
_entity.id
_entity.type
_entity.pdbx_description
1 polymer ?
#
loop_
_entity_poly.entity_id
_entity_poly.type
_entity_poly.pdbx_seq_one_letter_code
_entity_poly.pdbx_strand_id
1 'polypeptide(L)'
;MGRRTDVCAGPENRPYREAWDAWDTAYEAWLQHCLDTAENAAEALSAVYEDEEARTTAFDALGLPQPPATPAEACVLGAPVWCSRCRARIRGALGSIGDLAALLESWADGHRGAASGEQILSRRASTPSPSPITDTLDELYGRLAEVEAGWRAHAGHQTRPRRSRNAEARELVLAYLQAHLDEMLKHPGSVTFGYEVWVWERRLRTLAKSDPVVRKRPGRCPRCRLVNVLRTRDDGHTECCDCGRLMNEEEYQRDVVGGADTAVVAESKEARRAS
;
A
#
# COMPACT_ATOMS: atom_id res chain seq x y z
N MET A 1 1.94 -13.82 -18.60
CA MET A 1 3.15 -13.23 -17.99
C MET A 1 2.66 -12.15 -17.03
N GLY A 2 3.08 -12.20 -15.76
CA GLY A 2 2.52 -11.37 -14.70
C GLY A 2 2.87 -9.91 -14.89
N ARG A 3 1.88 -9.02 -14.77
CA ARG A 3 2.09 -7.57 -14.81
C ARG A 3 2.77 -7.14 -13.50
N ARG A 4 3.31 -5.91 -13.48
CA ARG A 4 3.85 -5.25 -12.27
C ARG A 4 2.95 -5.38 -11.03
N THR A 5 1.64 -5.43 -11.23
CA THR A 5 0.62 -5.58 -10.17
C THR A 5 0.65 -6.94 -9.47
N ASP A 6 1.40 -7.91 -9.99
CA ASP A 6 1.32 -9.31 -9.56
C ASP A 6 2.48 -9.70 -8.64
N VAL A 7 3.22 -8.72 -8.10
CA VAL A 7 4.38 -8.93 -7.22
C VAL A 7 4.37 -8.04 -5.98
N CYS A 8 4.78 -8.59 -4.82
CA CYS A 8 4.95 -7.84 -3.55
C CYS A 8 5.88 -6.64 -3.75
N ALA A 9 5.52 -5.47 -3.19
CA ALA A 9 6.32 -4.23 -3.16
C ALA A 9 7.62 -4.31 -2.33
N GLY A 10 7.95 -5.48 -1.78
CA GLY A 10 9.13 -5.69 -0.96
C GLY A 10 10.44 -5.41 -1.70
N PRO A 11 11.55 -5.21 -0.95
CA PRO A 11 12.87 -4.95 -1.54
C PRO A 11 13.38 -6.12 -2.40
N GLU A 12 12.97 -7.35 -2.08
CA GLU A 12 13.35 -8.56 -2.82
C GLU A 12 12.89 -8.52 -4.29
N ASN A 13 11.71 -7.95 -4.56
CA ASN A 13 11.16 -7.82 -5.91
C ASN A 13 11.51 -6.47 -6.56
N ARG A 14 12.36 -5.66 -5.93
CA ARG A 14 12.72 -4.34 -6.47
C ARG A 14 13.38 -4.43 -7.85
N PRO A 15 14.39 -5.30 -8.08
CA PRO A 15 15.03 -5.40 -9.40
C PRO A 15 14.04 -5.80 -10.50
N TYR A 16 13.15 -6.75 -10.21
CA TYR A 16 12.09 -7.16 -11.14
C TYR A 16 11.17 -5.97 -11.49
N ARG A 17 10.70 -5.22 -10.48
CA ARG A 17 9.83 -4.07 -10.73
C ARG A 17 10.55 -2.98 -11.52
N GLU A 18 11.81 -2.70 -11.21
CA GLU A 18 12.62 -1.72 -11.94
C GLU A 18 12.84 -2.13 -13.40
N ALA A 19 13.06 -3.42 -13.67
CA ALA A 19 13.19 -3.95 -15.03
C ALA A 19 11.88 -3.84 -15.83
N TRP A 20 10.74 -4.14 -15.21
CA TRP A 20 9.43 -3.94 -15.84
C TRP A 20 9.06 -2.47 -16.02
N ASP A 21 9.36 -1.61 -15.04
CA ASP A 21 9.15 -0.15 -15.15
C ASP A 21 9.99 0.42 -16.32
N ALA A 22 11.23 -0.07 -16.49
CA ALA A 22 12.08 0.31 -17.62
C ALA A 22 11.53 -0.19 -18.97
N TRP A 23 11.02 -1.42 -19.01
CA TRP A 23 10.40 -1.97 -20.22
C TRP A 23 9.10 -1.26 -20.59
N ASP A 24 8.20 -1.01 -19.64
CA ASP A 24 6.96 -0.26 -19.86
C ASP A 24 7.28 1.13 -20.45
N THR A 25 8.26 1.83 -19.86
CA THR A 25 8.73 3.13 -20.36
C THR A 25 9.28 3.03 -21.79
N ALA A 26 10.11 2.01 -22.07
CA ALA A 26 10.68 1.81 -23.40
C ALA A 26 9.61 1.42 -24.43
N TYR A 27 8.62 0.64 -24.02
CA TYR A 27 7.53 0.18 -24.87
C TYR A 27 6.55 1.32 -25.20
N GLU A 28 6.23 2.17 -24.24
CA GLU A 28 5.45 3.39 -24.47
C GLU A 28 6.18 4.34 -25.43
N ALA A 29 7.49 4.55 -25.25
CA ALA A 29 8.29 5.35 -26.18
C ALA A 29 8.34 4.76 -27.60
N TRP A 30 8.50 3.44 -27.70
CA TRP A 30 8.44 2.72 -28.98
C TRP A 30 7.07 2.87 -29.65
N LEU A 31 5.99 2.72 -28.89
CA LEU A 31 4.62 2.85 -29.39
C LEU A 31 4.34 4.27 -29.89
N GLN A 32 4.78 5.29 -29.15
CA GLN A 32 4.68 6.68 -29.58
C GLN A 32 5.46 6.91 -30.89
N HIS A 33 6.69 6.41 -30.98
CA HIS A 33 7.49 6.52 -32.21
C HIS A 33 6.82 5.84 -33.41
N CYS A 34 6.23 4.66 -33.21
CA CYS A 34 5.47 3.97 -34.25
C CYS A 34 4.24 4.78 -34.70
N LEU A 35 3.53 5.41 -33.77
CA LEU A 35 2.39 6.28 -34.09
C LEU A 35 2.83 7.51 -34.88
N ASP A 36 3.88 8.21 -34.43
CA ASP A 36 4.42 9.40 -35.11
C ASP A 36 4.91 9.02 -36.52
N THR A 37 5.57 7.88 -36.68
CA THR A 37 6.06 7.39 -37.97
C THR A 37 4.89 7.00 -38.88
N ALA A 38 3.84 6.36 -38.35
CA ALA A 38 2.65 6.01 -39.11
C ALA A 38 1.84 7.24 -39.56
N GLU A 39 1.79 8.30 -38.75
CA GLU A 39 1.15 9.56 -39.12
C GLU A 39 1.91 10.24 -40.25
N ASN A 40 3.23 10.36 -40.12
CA ASN A 40 4.10 10.87 -41.20
C ASN A 40 4.01 10.02 -42.47
N ALA A 41 3.91 8.70 -42.33
CA ALA A 41 3.73 7.77 -43.43
C ALA A 41 2.38 7.95 -44.13
N ALA A 42 1.31 8.09 -43.36
CA ALA A 42 -0.03 8.32 -43.89
C ALA A 42 -0.10 9.66 -44.63
N GLU A 43 0.54 10.71 -44.10
CA GLU A 43 0.67 11.99 -44.79
C GLU A 43 1.44 11.83 -46.11
N ALA A 44 2.59 11.14 -46.10
CA ALA A 44 3.37 10.88 -47.31
C ALA A 44 2.62 10.01 -48.34
N LEU A 45 1.91 8.97 -47.91
CA LEU A 45 1.13 8.07 -48.77
C LEU A 45 -0.13 8.73 -49.32
N SER A 46 -0.71 9.70 -48.60
CA SER A 46 -1.83 10.48 -49.10
C SER A 46 -1.46 11.29 -50.36
N ALA A 47 -0.17 11.61 -50.54
CA ALA A 47 0.36 12.27 -51.74
C ALA A 47 0.61 11.30 -52.92
N VAL A 48 0.57 9.98 -52.70
CA VAL A 48 0.91 8.93 -53.69
C VAL A 48 -0.34 8.09 -54.07
N TYR A 49 -1.53 8.64 -53.87
CA TYR A 49 -2.83 7.94 -53.76
C TYR A 49 -3.25 7.01 -54.93
N GLU A 50 -2.57 7.04 -56.08
CA GLU A 50 -2.97 6.31 -57.29
C GLU A 50 -2.16 5.03 -57.60
N ASP A 51 -1.07 4.75 -56.88
CA ASP A 51 -0.18 3.59 -57.15
C ASP A 51 -0.09 2.62 -55.95
N GLU A 52 -0.64 1.41 -56.13
CA GLU A 52 -0.73 0.36 -55.10
C GLU A 52 0.62 -0.32 -54.81
N GLU A 53 1.52 -0.40 -55.79
CA GLU A 53 2.86 -0.98 -55.66
C GLU A 53 3.80 -0.02 -54.91
N ALA A 54 3.66 1.29 -55.18
CA ALA A 54 4.33 2.34 -54.42
C ALA A 54 3.87 2.36 -52.95
N ARG A 55 2.60 2.02 -52.67
CA ARG A 55 2.05 2.01 -51.31
C ARG A 55 2.65 0.92 -50.41
N THR A 56 2.80 -0.29 -50.95
CA THR A 56 3.40 -1.43 -50.24
C THR A 56 4.88 -1.17 -49.96
N THR A 57 5.61 -0.69 -50.97
CA THR A 57 7.03 -0.34 -50.84
C THR A 57 7.27 0.76 -49.81
N ALA A 58 6.40 1.77 -49.77
CA ALA A 58 6.48 2.84 -48.78
C ALA A 58 6.24 2.34 -47.35
N PHE A 59 5.34 1.37 -47.15
CA PHE A 59 5.09 0.78 -45.84
C PHE A 59 6.30 -0.01 -45.31
N ASP A 60 6.93 -0.82 -46.16
CA ASP A 60 8.18 -1.53 -45.82
C ASP A 60 9.34 -0.56 -45.59
N ALA A 61 9.38 0.55 -46.32
CA ALA A 61 10.39 1.60 -46.19
C ALA A 61 10.26 2.40 -44.88
N LEU A 62 9.14 2.33 -44.15
CA LEU A 62 8.99 3.00 -42.85
C LEU A 62 9.98 2.50 -41.80
N GLY A 63 10.53 1.29 -42.00
CA GLY A 63 11.65 0.81 -41.20
C GLY A 63 11.37 0.85 -39.69
N LEU A 64 10.14 0.52 -39.28
CA LEU A 64 9.73 0.62 -37.89
C LEU A 64 10.73 -0.11 -36.98
N PRO A 65 11.19 0.52 -35.88
CA PRO A 65 12.13 -0.12 -34.99
C PRO A 65 11.49 -1.36 -34.37
N GLN A 66 12.33 -2.35 -34.04
CA GLN A 66 11.85 -3.51 -33.30
C GLN A 66 11.36 -3.11 -31.90
N PRO A 67 10.30 -3.74 -31.38
CA PRO A 67 9.84 -3.48 -30.03
C PRO A 67 10.93 -3.86 -29.02
N PRO A 68 10.99 -3.18 -27.86
CA PRO A 68 11.96 -3.52 -26.82
C PRO A 68 11.74 -4.95 -26.33
N ALA A 69 12.83 -5.68 -26.17
CA ALA A 69 12.80 -7.04 -25.64
C ALA A 69 12.21 -7.04 -24.22
N THR A 70 11.31 -7.99 -23.94
CA THR A 70 10.75 -8.16 -22.61
C THR A 70 11.84 -8.45 -21.58
N PRO A 71 11.75 -7.96 -20.34
CA PRO A 71 12.74 -8.21 -19.30
C PRO A 71 13.01 -9.71 -19.13
N ALA A 72 14.28 -10.08 -19.12
CA ALA A 72 14.71 -11.45 -18.84
C ALA A 72 14.77 -11.73 -17.34
N GLU A 73 14.69 -10.69 -16.51
CA GLU A 73 14.60 -10.78 -15.06
C GLU A 73 13.40 -11.64 -14.68
N ALA A 74 13.69 -12.88 -14.32
CA ALA A 74 12.70 -13.73 -13.70
C ALA A 74 12.22 -13.02 -12.42
N CYS A 75 10.91 -13.02 -12.22
CA CYS A 75 10.37 -12.70 -10.91
C CYS A 75 11.08 -13.61 -9.91
N VAL A 76 11.85 -13.02 -8.99
CA VAL A 76 12.32 -13.74 -7.82
C VAL A 76 11.08 -13.94 -6.97
N LEU A 77 10.30 -14.97 -7.30
CA LEU A 77 9.11 -15.33 -6.54
C LEU A 77 9.56 -15.58 -5.08
N GLY A 78 9.30 -14.62 -4.19
CA GLY A 78 9.28 -14.91 -2.77
C GLY A 78 8.18 -15.95 -2.54
N ALA A 79 8.46 -17.03 -1.80
CA ALA A 79 7.57 -18.19 -1.84
C ALA A 79 6.17 -17.89 -1.24
N PRO A 80 5.05 -17.89 -2.00
CA PRO A 80 4.90 -17.94 -3.48
C PRO A 80 4.47 -16.65 -4.21
N VAL A 81 4.17 -15.54 -3.52
CA VAL A 81 3.81 -14.24 -4.14
C VAL A 81 4.34 -13.06 -3.32
N TRP A 82 4.45 -13.28 -2.01
CA TRP A 82 4.85 -12.31 -1.02
C TRP A 82 6.13 -12.74 -0.31
N CYS A 83 7.07 -11.81 -0.11
CA CYS A 83 8.22 -12.09 0.74
C CYS A 83 7.80 -12.36 2.20
N SER A 84 8.67 -13.02 2.97
CA SER A 84 8.38 -13.36 4.38
C SER A 84 7.99 -12.13 5.22
N ARG A 85 8.66 -11.00 5.01
CA ARG A 85 8.37 -9.71 5.64
C ARG A 85 6.99 -9.16 5.23
N CYS A 86 6.67 -9.18 3.93
CA CYS A 86 5.35 -8.80 3.41
C CYS A 86 4.25 -9.65 4.06
N ARG A 87 4.43 -10.98 4.11
CA ARG A 87 3.47 -11.92 4.73
C ARG A 87 3.25 -11.66 6.21
N ALA A 88 4.33 -11.46 6.97
CA ALA A 88 4.24 -11.12 8.39
C ALA A 88 3.46 -9.81 8.59
N ARG A 89 3.70 -8.80 7.75
CA ARG A 89 2.98 -7.53 7.79
C ARG A 89 1.50 -7.67 7.46
N ILE A 90 1.14 -8.44 6.43
CA ILE A 90 -0.26 -8.71 6.08
C ILE A 90 -0.97 -9.42 7.23
N ARG A 91 -0.35 -10.43 7.84
CA ARG A 91 -0.90 -11.13 9.02
C ARG A 91 -1.15 -10.16 10.18
N GLY A 92 -0.17 -9.33 10.51
CA GLY A 92 -0.32 -8.32 11.57
C GLY A 92 -1.42 -7.30 11.27
N ALA A 93 -1.51 -6.84 10.03
CA ALA A 93 -2.54 -5.90 9.60
C ALA A 93 -3.94 -6.52 9.65
N LEU A 94 -4.10 -7.77 9.18
CA LEU A 94 -5.39 -8.48 9.24
C LEU A 94 -5.84 -8.75 10.67
N GLY A 95 -4.90 -9.03 11.60
CA GLY A 95 -5.18 -9.07 13.03
C GLY A 95 -5.68 -7.72 13.56
N SER A 96 -4.93 -6.66 13.27
CA SER A 96 -5.24 -5.30 13.73
C SER A 96 -6.58 -4.76 13.22
N ILE A 97 -7.03 -5.17 12.03
CA ILE A 97 -8.33 -4.77 11.48
C ILE A 97 -9.49 -5.16 12.41
N GLY A 98 -9.44 -6.35 13.02
CA GLY A 98 -10.47 -6.81 13.96
C GLY A 98 -10.55 -5.91 15.19
N ASP A 99 -9.40 -5.64 15.82
CA ASP A 99 -9.30 -4.80 17.00
C ASP A 99 -9.74 -3.35 16.72
N LEU A 100 -9.29 -2.79 15.59
CA LEU A 100 -9.65 -1.43 15.17
C LEU A 100 -11.14 -1.31 14.84
N ALA A 101 -11.73 -2.32 14.22
CA ALA A 101 -13.16 -2.34 13.92
C ALA A 101 -14.00 -2.42 15.20
N ALA A 102 -13.62 -3.26 16.17
CA ALA A 102 -14.28 -3.35 17.46
C ALA A 102 -14.19 -2.03 18.25
N LEU A 103 -13.01 -1.37 18.23
CA LEU A 103 -12.84 -0.05 18.84
C LEU A 103 -13.75 1.00 18.19
N LEU A 104 -13.81 1.05 16.87
CA LEU A 104 -14.67 1.99 16.13
C LEU A 104 -16.16 1.74 16.38
N GLU A 105 -16.57 0.48 16.45
CA GLU A 105 -17.95 0.09 16.77
C GLU A 105 -18.35 0.57 18.18
N SER A 106 -17.48 0.41 19.17
CA SER A 106 -17.73 0.94 20.52
C SER A 106 -17.97 2.46 20.53
N TRP A 107 -17.31 3.20 19.64
CA TRP A 107 -17.52 4.64 19.51
C TRP A 107 -18.83 5.00 18.82
N ALA A 108 -19.27 4.16 17.88
CA ALA A 108 -20.55 4.33 17.19
C ALA A 108 -21.73 4.13 18.16
N ASP A 109 -21.59 3.22 19.12
CA ASP A 109 -22.59 2.94 20.17
C ASP A 109 -22.66 4.03 21.25
N GLY A 110 -21.86 5.10 21.14
CA GLY A 110 -21.82 6.19 22.09
C GLY A 110 -20.89 5.96 23.28
N HIS A 111 -20.15 4.84 23.33
CA HIS A 111 -19.09 4.61 24.31
C HIS A 111 -17.79 5.33 23.93
N ARG A 112 -17.86 6.62 23.61
CA ARG A 112 -16.64 7.45 23.54
C ARG A 112 -16.07 7.53 24.95
N GLY A 113 -14.94 6.88 25.18
CA GLY A 113 -14.24 6.93 26.46
C GLY A 113 -14.10 8.37 26.92
N ALA A 114 -14.44 8.64 28.18
CA ALA A 114 -14.49 9.97 28.81
C ALA A 114 -13.14 10.73 28.86
N ALA A 115 -12.13 10.27 28.11
CA ALA A 115 -10.78 10.83 28.07
C ALA A 115 -10.62 12.00 27.07
N SER A 116 -11.50 12.16 26.09
CA SER A 116 -11.53 13.39 25.28
C SER A 116 -12.47 14.39 25.97
N GLY A 117 -11.94 15.30 26.76
CA GLY A 117 -12.68 16.39 27.44
C GLY A 117 -13.40 17.38 26.50
N GLU A 118 -13.74 16.99 25.28
CA GLU A 118 -14.64 17.73 24.41
C GLU A 118 -16.07 17.57 24.91
N GLN A 119 -16.52 18.61 25.62
CA GLN A 119 -17.89 18.79 26.07
C GLN A 119 -18.79 18.94 24.83
N ILE A 120 -19.43 17.86 24.40
CA ILE A 120 -20.40 17.91 23.30
C ILE A 120 -21.62 18.71 23.79
N LEU A 121 -21.74 19.95 23.31
CA LEU A 121 -22.90 20.80 23.55
C LEU A 121 -24.15 20.11 23.00
N SER A 122 -24.98 19.62 23.91
CA SER A 122 -26.25 18.96 23.61
C SER A 122 -27.20 19.92 22.87
N ARG A 123 -27.29 19.81 21.54
CA ARG A 123 -28.38 20.41 20.75
C ARG A 123 -29.15 19.34 20.00
N ARG A 124 -30.35 19.07 20.55
CA ARG A 124 -31.62 18.61 19.98
C ARG A 124 -31.61 17.58 18.82
N ALA A 125 -32.18 16.43 19.15
CA ALA A 125 -32.96 15.49 18.36
C ALA A 125 -33.28 15.88 16.89
N SER A 126 -32.43 15.41 15.98
CA SER A 126 -32.85 14.87 14.68
C SER A 126 -32.39 13.41 14.64
N THR A 127 -33.12 12.56 13.91
CA THR A 127 -32.77 11.16 13.68
C THR A 127 -31.28 11.05 13.34
N PRO A 128 -30.46 10.27 14.07
CA PRO A 128 -29.04 10.17 13.78
C PRO A 128 -28.91 9.72 12.32
N SER A 129 -28.23 10.49 11.48
CA SER A 129 -27.80 9.93 10.20
C SER A 129 -26.96 8.69 10.52
N PRO A 130 -26.96 7.65 9.66
CA PRO A 130 -26.00 6.58 9.79
C PRO A 130 -24.62 7.19 10.00
N SER A 131 -23.95 6.77 11.07
CA SER A 131 -22.66 7.34 11.41
C SER A 131 -21.68 6.96 10.30
N PRO A 132 -20.80 7.87 9.83
CA PRO A 132 -19.79 7.53 8.83
C PRO A 132 -18.90 6.33 9.20
N ILE A 133 -18.84 6.00 10.50
CA ILE A 133 -18.18 4.81 11.03
C ILE A 133 -18.95 3.55 10.61
N THR A 134 -20.26 3.51 10.83
CA THR A 134 -21.12 2.37 10.44
C THR A 134 -21.02 2.08 8.95
N ASP A 135 -21.10 3.11 8.10
CA ASP A 135 -20.96 2.96 6.65
C ASP A 135 -19.58 2.38 6.27
N THR A 136 -18.51 2.85 6.93
CA THR A 136 -17.16 2.34 6.70
C THR A 136 -17.01 0.89 7.15
N LEU A 137 -17.64 0.49 8.27
CA LEU A 137 -17.60 -0.88 8.78
C LEU A 137 -18.42 -1.84 7.90
N ASP A 138 -19.53 -1.38 7.34
CA ASP A 138 -20.34 -2.12 6.36
C ASP A 138 -19.59 -2.31 5.03
N GLU A 139 -18.90 -1.27 4.56
CA GLU A 139 -18.02 -1.35 3.39
C GLU A 139 -16.89 -2.35 3.61
N LEU A 140 -16.21 -2.28 4.77
CA LEU A 140 -15.18 -3.24 5.17
C LEU A 140 -15.72 -4.67 5.17
N TYR A 141 -16.87 -4.91 5.79
CA TYR A 141 -17.50 -6.23 5.82
C TYR A 141 -17.81 -6.74 4.41
N GLY A 142 -18.36 -5.89 3.54
CA GLY A 142 -18.63 -6.23 2.14
C GLY A 142 -17.38 -6.74 1.43
N ARG A 143 -16.27 -6.00 1.56
CA ARG A 143 -14.98 -6.38 0.96
C ARG A 143 -14.42 -7.68 1.53
N LEU A 144 -14.40 -7.84 2.85
CA LEU A 144 -13.91 -9.07 3.48
C LEU A 144 -14.76 -10.29 3.08
N ALA A 145 -16.08 -10.11 2.97
CA ALA A 145 -17.01 -11.15 2.53
C ALA A 145 -16.81 -11.56 1.07
N GLU A 146 -16.53 -10.61 0.18
CA GLU A 146 -16.18 -10.87 -1.22
C GLU A 146 -14.90 -11.72 -1.31
N VAL A 147 -13.87 -11.37 -0.54
CA VAL A 147 -12.62 -12.13 -0.47
C VAL A 147 -12.85 -13.55 0.07
N GLU A 148 -13.60 -13.70 1.18
CA GLU A 148 -13.94 -15.03 1.73
C GLU A 148 -14.68 -15.87 0.70
N ALA A 149 -15.68 -15.32 0.01
CA ALA A 149 -16.46 -16.05 -0.99
C ALA A 149 -15.59 -16.48 -2.18
N GLY A 150 -14.75 -15.57 -2.69
CA GLY A 150 -13.80 -15.87 -3.76
C GLY A 150 -12.80 -16.96 -3.38
N TRP A 151 -12.25 -16.90 -2.17
CA TRP A 151 -11.32 -17.92 -1.69
C TRP A 151 -11.99 -19.27 -1.46
N ARG A 152 -13.20 -19.31 -0.86
CA ARG A 152 -13.96 -20.55 -0.68
C ARG A 152 -14.24 -21.23 -2.02
N ALA A 153 -14.67 -20.47 -3.02
CA ALA A 153 -14.92 -20.99 -4.36
C ALA A 153 -13.63 -21.54 -4.99
N HIS A 154 -12.52 -20.82 -4.88
CA HIS A 154 -11.22 -21.26 -5.40
C HIS A 154 -10.71 -22.54 -4.72
N ALA A 155 -10.78 -22.61 -3.39
CA ALA A 155 -10.29 -23.74 -2.61
C ALA A 155 -11.27 -24.94 -2.54
N GLY A 156 -12.45 -24.84 -3.17
CA GLY A 156 -13.48 -25.89 -3.11
C GLY A 156 -14.10 -26.07 -1.72
N HIS A 157 -14.05 -25.04 -0.87
CA HIS A 157 -14.68 -25.06 0.44
C HIS A 157 -16.20 -24.86 0.33
N GLN A 158 -16.94 -25.23 1.38
CA GLN A 158 -18.37 -24.96 1.45
C GLN A 158 -18.67 -23.46 1.28
N THR A 159 -19.76 -23.15 0.59
CA THR A 159 -20.22 -21.78 0.40
C THR A 159 -20.44 -21.09 1.73
N ARG A 160 -20.20 -19.78 1.74
CA ARG A 160 -20.35 -18.95 2.94
C ARG A 160 -21.80 -19.04 3.45
N PRO A 161 -22.03 -19.39 4.73
CA PRO A 161 -23.36 -19.34 5.32
C PRO A 161 -23.96 -17.94 5.23
N ARG A 162 -25.28 -17.82 5.04
CA ARG A 162 -25.97 -16.53 5.11
C ARG A 162 -25.91 -16.01 6.54
N ARG A 163 -25.36 -14.80 6.73
CA ARG A 163 -25.23 -14.11 8.02
C ARG A 163 -25.77 -12.68 7.90
N SER A 164 -26.30 -12.13 8.99
CA SER A 164 -26.60 -10.70 9.11
C SER A 164 -25.32 -9.86 8.96
N ARG A 165 -25.44 -8.60 8.56
CA ARG A 165 -24.30 -7.66 8.52
C ARG A 165 -24.12 -7.06 9.91
N ASN A 166 -23.36 -7.71 10.76
CA ASN A 166 -23.09 -7.27 12.14
C ASN A 166 -21.63 -7.61 12.56
N ALA A 167 -21.24 -7.19 13.77
CA ALA A 167 -19.92 -7.45 14.35
C ALA A 167 -19.52 -8.93 14.29
N GLU A 168 -20.41 -9.82 14.75
CA GLU A 168 -20.18 -11.27 14.79
C GLU A 168 -19.89 -11.83 13.40
N ALA A 169 -20.67 -11.43 12.39
CA ALA A 169 -20.44 -11.88 11.02
C ALA A 169 -19.10 -11.41 10.47
N ARG A 170 -18.65 -10.20 10.85
CA ARG A 170 -17.34 -9.66 10.48
C ARG A 170 -16.21 -10.41 11.16
N GLU A 171 -16.32 -10.70 12.46
CA GLU A 171 -15.34 -11.50 13.20
C GLU A 171 -15.19 -12.91 12.63
N LEU A 172 -16.30 -13.59 12.29
CA LEU A 172 -16.27 -14.91 11.67
C LEU A 172 -15.60 -14.90 10.29
N VAL A 173 -15.77 -13.83 9.51
CA VAL A 173 -15.06 -13.65 8.23
C VAL A 173 -13.57 -13.47 8.48
N LEU A 174 -13.19 -12.57 9.40
CA LEU A 174 -11.79 -12.33 9.75
C LEU A 174 -11.11 -13.60 10.26
N ALA A 175 -11.76 -14.36 11.14
CA ALA A 175 -11.25 -15.64 11.65
C ALA A 175 -11.01 -16.64 10.52
N TYR A 176 -11.95 -16.75 9.56
CA TYR A 176 -11.78 -17.59 8.38
C TYR A 176 -10.59 -17.15 7.51
N LEU A 177 -10.49 -15.86 7.22
CA LEU A 177 -9.41 -15.30 6.42
C LEU A 177 -8.04 -15.48 7.09
N GLN A 178 -7.97 -15.31 8.42
CA GLN A 178 -6.74 -15.52 9.19
C GLN A 178 -6.31 -16.99 9.18
N ALA A 179 -7.26 -17.93 9.33
CA ALA A 179 -6.98 -19.36 9.32
C ALA A 179 -6.42 -19.86 7.98
N HIS A 180 -6.86 -19.26 6.86
CA HIS A 180 -6.42 -19.64 5.51
C HIS A 180 -5.40 -18.67 4.90
N LEU A 181 -4.93 -17.67 5.64
CA LEU A 181 -4.11 -16.58 5.10
C LEU A 181 -2.85 -17.11 4.41
N ASP A 182 -2.17 -18.08 5.01
CA ASP A 182 -0.92 -18.61 4.44
C ASP A 182 -1.11 -19.30 3.09
N GLU A 183 -2.26 -19.94 2.86
CA GLU A 183 -2.61 -20.57 1.58
C GLU A 183 -3.06 -19.51 0.57
N MET A 184 -3.86 -18.54 1.03
CA MET A 184 -4.29 -17.39 0.22
C MET A 184 -3.08 -16.65 -0.35
N LEU A 185 -2.06 -16.36 0.46
CA LEU A 185 -0.86 -15.63 0.04
C LEU A 185 0.06 -16.44 -0.91
N LYS A 186 -0.28 -17.71 -1.20
CA LYS A 186 0.34 -18.52 -2.27
C LYS A 186 -0.30 -18.30 -3.63
N HIS A 187 -1.55 -17.83 -3.65
CA HIS A 187 -2.29 -17.65 -4.88
C HIS A 187 -1.84 -16.37 -5.61
N PRO A 188 -1.58 -16.40 -6.92
CA PRO A 188 -1.16 -15.22 -7.69
C PRO A 188 -2.13 -14.02 -7.55
N GLY A 189 -3.43 -14.28 -7.46
CA GLY A 189 -4.45 -13.25 -7.25
C GLY A 189 -4.47 -12.63 -5.83
N SER A 190 -3.59 -13.06 -4.93
CA SER A 190 -3.55 -12.54 -3.55
C SER A 190 -2.91 -11.15 -3.42
N VAL A 191 -2.33 -10.62 -4.51
CA VAL A 191 -1.63 -9.33 -4.47
C VAL A 191 -2.59 -8.19 -4.14
N THR A 192 -3.71 -8.12 -4.86
CA THR A 192 -4.77 -7.14 -4.60
C THR A 192 -5.28 -7.24 -3.16
N PHE A 193 -5.57 -8.46 -2.69
CA PHE A 193 -6.03 -8.70 -1.33
C PHE A 193 -5.03 -8.20 -0.27
N GLY A 194 -3.74 -8.52 -0.39
CA GLY A 194 -2.75 -8.07 0.60
C GLY A 194 -2.58 -6.55 0.65
N TYR A 195 -2.69 -5.86 -0.49
CA TYR A 195 -2.71 -4.40 -0.51
C TYR A 195 -3.99 -3.82 0.09
N GLU A 196 -5.15 -4.39 -0.23
CA GLU A 196 -6.44 -3.98 0.36
C GLU A 196 -6.43 -4.10 1.88
N VAL A 197 -5.85 -5.18 2.43
CA VAL A 197 -5.66 -5.33 3.87
C VAL A 197 -4.86 -4.17 4.47
N TRP A 198 -3.77 -3.73 3.83
CA TRP A 198 -3.00 -2.57 4.31
C TRP A 198 -3.76 -1.24 4.19
N VAL A 199 -4.53 -1.06 3.11
CA VAL A 199 -5.36 0.14 2.91
C VAL A 199 -6.43 0.22 4.00
N TRP A 200 -7.13 -0.89 4.27
CA TRP A 200 -8.15 -0.98 5.31
C TRP A 200 -7.56 -0.77 6.70
N GLU A 201 -6.46 -1.42 7.04
CA GLU A 201 -5.78 -1.22 8.32
C GLU A 201 -5.41 0.25 8.54
N ARG A 202 -4.82 0.91 7.55
CA ARG A 202 -4.47 2.34 7.62
C ARG A 202 -5.70 3.24 7.75
N ARG A 203 -6.77 2.96 6.98
CA ARG A 203 -8.03 3.72 7.03
C ARG A 203 -8.67 3.62 8.41
N LEU A 204 -8.78 2.41 8.97
CA LEU A 204 -9.35 2.18 10.29
C LEU A 204 -8.48 2.80 11.40
N ARG A 205 -7.15 2.69 11.31
CA ARG A 205 -6.25 3.32 12.28
C ARG A 205 -6.40 4.84 12.32
N THR A 206 -6.53 5.46 11.15
CA THR A 206 -6.76 6.91 11.01
C THR A 206 -8.09 7.30 11.65
N LEU A 207 -9.17 6.55 11.36
CA LEU A 207 -10.49 6.79 11.94
C LEU A 207 -10.51 6.59 13.45
N ALA A 208 -9.85 5.54 13.92
CA ALA A 208 -9.73 5.19 15.33
C ALA A 208 -8.78 6.10 16.11
N LYS A 209 -8.15 7.09 15.45
CA LYS A 209 -7.12 7.98 16.03
C LYS A 209 -6.11 7.21 16.89
N SER A 210 -5.85 5.94 16.53
CA SER A 210 -5.01 5.02 17.28
C SER A 210 -3.58 5.02 16.75
N ASP A 211 -3.32 5.85 15.74
CA ASP A 211 -1.96 6.24 15.39
C ASP A 211 -1.34 6.89 16.63
N PRO A 212 -0.26 6.30 17.19
CA PRO A 212 0.47 6.96 18.26
C PRO A 212 0.94 8.32 17.73
N VAL A 213 0.95 9.36 18.56
CA VAL A 213 1.44 10.69 18.16
C VAL A 213 2.93 10.59 17.90
N VAL A 214 3.28 10.36 16.63
CA VAL A 214 4.67 10.21 16.21
C VAL A 214 5.30 11.58 16.04
N ARG A 215 6.21 11.95 16.94
CA ARG A 215 7.00 13.19 16.86
C ARG A 215 8.34 12.92 16.20
N LYS A 216 8.60 13.51 15.04
CA LYS A 216 9.94 13.42 14.42
C LYS A 216 10.97 14.04 15.37
N ARG A 217 12.10 13.37 15.61
CA ARG A 217 13.24 13.90 16.36
C ARG A 217 14.39 14.27 15.42
N PRO A 218 15.11 15.38 15.66
CA PRO A 218 16.29 15.73 14.86
C PRO A 218 17.46 14.78 15.18
N GLY A 219 18.48 14.77 14.31
CA GLY A 219 19.72 14.02 14.51
C GLY A 219 19.87 12.77 13.65
N ARG A 220 21.02 12.10 13.81
CA ARG A 220 21.36 10.86 13.10
C ARG A 220 21.06 9.64 13.94
N CYS A 221 20.65 8.55 13.31
CA CYS A 221 20.60 7.29 14.03
C CYS A 221 22.02 6.83 14.38
N PRO A 222 22.33 6.53 15.65
CA PRO A 222 23.68 6.11 16.05
C PRO A 222 24.08 4.74 15.48
N ARG A 223 23.12 3.95 14.96
CA ARG A 223 23.38 2.65 14.31
C ARG A 223 23.59 2.78 12.81
N CYS A 224 22.64 3.37 12.07
CA CYS A 224 22.72 3.45 10.60
C CYS A 224 23.20 4.81 10.05
N ARG A 225 23.44 5.80 10.92
CA ARG A 225 23.96 7.16 10.60
C ARG A 225 23.12 8.00 9.63
N LEU A 226 21.93 7.53 9.25
CA LEU A 226 20.97 8.31 8.45
C LEU A 226 20.38 9.47 9.28
N VAL A 227 20.10 10.59 8.62
CA VAL A 227 19.49 11.80 9.20
C VAL A 227 17.97 11.74 9.05
N ASN A 228 17.22 12.41 9.93
CA ASN A 228 15.75 12.56 9.84
C ASN A 228 14.96 11.24 9.90
N VAL A 229 15.58 10.17 10.38
CA VAL A 229 14.97 8.84 10.55
C VAL A 229 14.46 8.59 11.98
N LEU A 230 14.68 9.51 12.92
CA LEU A 230 14.31 9.32 14.32
C LEU A 230 12.89 9.83 14.61
N ARG A 231 12.12 9.04 15.35
CA ARG A 231 10.72 9.32 15.67
C ARG A 231 10.40 8.86 17.09
N THR A 232 9.82 9.71 17.91
CA THR A 232 9.34 9.36 19.25
C THR A 232 7.87 9.00 19.18
N ARG A 233 7.50 7.87 19.80
CA ARG A 233 6.12 7.42 19.99
C ARG A 233 5.60 7.88 21.35
N ASP A 234 4.30 7.69 21.60
CA ASP A 234 3.65 8.12 22.86
C ASP A 234 4.16 7.39 24.10
N ASP A 235 4.78 6.23 23.94
CA ASP A 235 5.45 5.47 24.98
C ASP A 235 6.78 6.10 25.45
N GLY A 236 7.15 7.27 24.92
CA GLY A 236 8.38 7.99 25.24
C GLY A 236 9.64 7.42 24.58
N HIS A 237 9.54 6.34 23.78
CA HIS A 237 10.68 5.74 23.11
C HIS A 237 10.90 6.38 21.73
N THR A 238 12.17 6.58 21.38
CA THR A 238 12.60 7.07 20.07
C THR A 238 13.10 5.92 19.23
N GLU A 239 12.45 5.66 18.09
CA GLU A 239 12.85 4.64 17.14
C GLU A 239 13.47 5.24 15.87
N CYS A 240 14.39 4.51 15.26
CA CYS A 240 14.83 4.75 13.90
C CYS A 240 13.91 4.03 12.90
N CYS A 241 13.24 4.76 12.02
CA CYS A 241 12.35 4.16 11.02
C CYS A 241 13.06 3.41 9.89
N ASP A 242 14.39 3.47 9.81
CA ASP A 242 15.20 2.72 8.85
C ASP A 242 15.73 1.40 9.46
N CYS A 243 16.56 1.49 10.51
CA CYS A 243 17.19 0.31 11.11
C CYS A 243 16.45 -0.29 12.31
N GLY A 244 15.34 0.33 12.76
CA GLY A 244 14.51 -0.17 13.86
C GLY A 244 15.13 -0.03 15.26
N ARG A 245 16.28 0.66 15.41
CA ARG A 245 16.87 0.89 16.74
C ARG A 245 15.91 1.70 17.60
N LEU A 246 15.46 1.09 18.70
CA LEU A 246 14.72 1.74 19.78
C LEU A 246 15.70 2.32 20.80
N MET A 247 15.41 3.51 21.29
CA MET A 247 16.19 4.23 22.29
C MET A 247 15.22 4.87 23.29
N ASN A 248 15.55 4.81 24.57
CA ASN A 248 14.87 5.66 25.56
C ASN A 248 15.38 7.12 25.45
N GLU A 249 14.77 8.04 26.20
CA GLU A 249 15.16 9.47 26.14
C GLU A 249 16.61 9.69 26.58
N GLU A 250 17.12 8.97 27.60
CA GLU A 250 18.51 9.11 28.06
C GLU A 250 19.53 8.67 27.01
N GLU A 251 19.27 7.54 26.34
CA GLU A 251 20.09 7.03 25.24
C GLU A 251 20.05 7.99 24.05
N TYR A 252 18.89 8.54 23.72
CA TYR A 252 18.77 9.56 22.68
C TYR A 252 19.60 10.80 23.03
N GLN A 253 19.51 11.30 24.27
CA GLN A 253 20.29 12.46 24.70
C GLN A 253 21.79 12.17 24.68
N ARG A 254 22.23 10.98 25.09
CA ARG A 254 23.65 10.61 25.11
C ARG A 254 24.21 10.38 23.70
N ASP A 255 23.55 9.55 22.91
CA ASP A 255 24.11 9.02 21.67
C ASP A 255 23.81 9.91 20.46
N VAL A 256 22.73 10.69 20.49
CA VAL A 256 22.31 11.55 19.38
C VAL A 256 22.60 13.01 19.66
N VAL A 257 22.23 13.52 20.85
CA VAL A 257 22.40 14.94 21.19
C VAL A 257 23.80 15.22 21.73
N GLY A 258 24.33 14.35 22.59
CA GLY A 258 25.66 14.46 23.20
C GLY A 258 26.80 13.98 22.30
N GLY A 259 26.51 13.24 21.23
CA GLY A 259 27.46 12.91 20.19
C GLY A 259 27.90 14.15 19.38
N ALA A 260 29.01 14.06 18.65
CA ALA A 260 29.61 15.15 17.86
C ALA A 260 28.75 15.68 16.69
N ASP A 261 27.47 15.31 16.61
CA ASP A 261 26.51 15.65 15.55
C ASP A 261 25.62 16.86 15.91
N THR A 262 26.04 17.71 16.85
CA THR A 262 25.28 18.91 17.27
C THR A 262 24.99 19.85 16.10
N ALA A 263 25.91 19.94 15.12
CA ALA A 263 25.73 20.73 13.90
C ALA A 263 24.56 20.23 13.03
N VAL A 264 24.42 18.91 12.84
CA VAL A 264 23.34 18.31 12.05
C VAL A 264 21.98 18.46 12.75
N VAL A 265 21.99 18.41 14.09
CA VAL A 265 20.80 18.68 14.90
C VAL A 265 20.37 20.15 14.78
N ALA A 266 21.32 21.10 14.77
CA ALA A 266 21.03 22.52 14.57
C ALA A 266 20.45 22.78 13.17
N GLU A 267 21.09 22.28 12.12
CA GLU A 267 20.64 22.41 10.73
C GLU A 267 19.23 21.81 10.53
N SER A 268 18.98 20.61 11.09
CA SER A 268 17.67 19.97 11.02
C SER A 268 16.58 20.75 11.79
N LYS A 269 16.95 21.43 12.88
CA LYS A 269 16.02 22.29 13.63
C LYS A 269 15.70 23.57 12.86
N GLU A 270 16.68 24.18 12.21
CA GLU A 270 16.51 25.38 11.38
C GLU A 270 15.63 25.08 10.16
N ALA A 271 15.90 23.98 9.45
CA ALA A 271 15.08 23.55 8.31
C ALA A 271 13.60 23.35 8.68
N ARG A 272 13.31 22.85 9.89
CA ARG A 272 11.93 22.70 10.39
C ARG A 272 11.27 24.01 10.82
N ARG A 273 12.04 25.03 11.20
CA ARG A 273 11.49 26.35 11.51
C ARG A 273 11.13 27.13 10.24
N ALA A 274 11.80 26.82 9.13
CA ALA A 274 11.56 27.46 7.84
C ALA A 274 10.39 26.84 7.04
N SER A 275 9.96 25.61 7.38
CA SER A 275 8.82 24.90 6.77
C SER A 275 7.53 25.10 7.54
#